data_AF-A0A2V8FUZ0-F1
#
_entry.id   AF-A0A2V8FUZ0-F1
#
_cell.length_a   1.000
_cell.length_b   1.000
_cell.length_c   1.000
_cell.angle_alpha   90.00
_cell.angle_beta   90.00
_cell.angle_gamma   90.00
#
_symmetry.space_group_name_H-M   'P 1'
#
loop_
_entity.id
_entity.type
_entity.pdbx_description
1 polymer ?
#
loop_
_entity_poly.entity_id
_entity_poly.type
_entity_poly.pdbx_seq_one_letter_code
_entity_poly.pdbx_strand_id
1 'polypeptide(L)'
;RAGYYEQAGALRDMVQNHILQLLSLVAMEPPRSLDAEVVRDEKLEVVRSLRPIDGEAVDNQVVRAQYTAGFNLGSPAPAYRDEKGVDKASRTETYVALQVFIDNWRWAGVPFFLRTGKRLPKRASEISIHLKDIPPILFNSDPAGRLDPNVLSIRIQPDEGFALTINSKIPGPRVRIYPVKMDFRYGSTFGNISPEAYERLLLDVMAGDPTLFMRRDAVEAAWRWVMPILDRWAERQDATVPPYAAGEWGPPEANAMIESTGRRWRNV
;
A
#
# COMPACT_ATOMS: atom_id res chain seq x y z
N ARG A 1 -18.94 6.36 -12.25
CA ARG A 1 -19.01 6.09 -10.79
C ARG A 1 -18.74 7.34 -9.93
N ALA A 2 -18.72 8.55 -10.51
CA ALA A 2 -18.38 9.79 -9.80
C ALA A 2 -19.21 10.01 -8.52
N GLY A 3 -20.54 9.89 -8.59
CA GLY A 3 -21.40 10.14 -7.44
C GLY A 3 -21.14 9.27 -6.19
N TYR A 4 -20.75 7.99 -6.37
CA TYR A 4 -20.35 7.14 -5.24
C TYR A 4 -18.97 7.54 -4.70
N TYR A 5 -18.00 7.69 -5.61
CA TYR A 5 -16.62 7.98 -5.22
C TYR A 5 -16.51 9.35 -4.52
N GLU A 6 -17.35 10.31 -4.90
CA GLU A 6 -17.43 11.63 -4.30
C GLU A 6 -17.73 11.59 -2.81
N GLN A 7 -18.57 10.66 -2.37
CA GLN A 7 -18.92 10.47 -0.96
C GLN A 7 -17.92 9.56 -0.24
N ALA A 8 -17.29 8.63 -0.96
CA ALA A 8 -16.38 7.66 -0.38
C ALA A 8 -14.97 8.25 -0.17
N GLY A 9 -14.34 8.75 -1.24
CA GLY A 9 -12.92 9.07 -1.28
C GLY A 9 -12.01 7.84 -1.27
N ALA A 10 -10.72 8.04 -1.52
CA ALA A 10 -9.75 6.94 -1.57
C ALA A 10 -9.57 6.24 -0.20
N LEU A 11 -9.75 6.97 0.91
CA LEU A 11 -9.60 6.41 2.25
C LEU A 11 -10.69 5.36 2.53
N ARG A 12 -11.96 5.65 2.23
CA ARG A 12 -13.06 4.69 2.42
C ARG A 12 -13.10 3.61 1.34
N ASP A 13 -12.85 3.97 0.09
CA ASP A 13 -12.93 3.04 -1.06
C ASP A 13 -11.84 1.96 -1.02
N MET A 14 -10.62 2.31 -0.61
CA MET A 14 -9.46 1.42 -0.74
C MET A 14 -8.77 1.13 0.60
N VAL A 15 -8.55 2.15 1.45
CA VAL A 15 -7.73 1.98 2.66
C VAL A 15 -8.49 1.16 3.70
N GLN A 16 -9.70 1.61 4.07
CA GLN A 16 -10.52 1.01 5.14
C GLN A 16 -10.75 -0.50 4.96
N ASN A 17 -10.88 -0.96 3.72
CA ASN A 17 -11.10 -2.36 3.42
C ASN A 17 -9.82 -3.00 2.85
N HIS A 18 -9.60 -2.88 1.53
CA HIS A 18 -8.59 -3.65 0.79
C HIS A 18 -7.17 -3.55 1.35
N ILE A 19 -6.68 -2.34 1.64
CA ILE A 19 -5.30 -2.17 2.11
C ILE A 19 -5.12 -2.69 3.52
N LEU A 20 -6.09 -2.44 4.42
CA LEU A 20 -6.03 -3.00 5.77
C LEU A 20 -6.10 -4.53 5.77
N GLN A 21 -6.84 -5.15 4.83
CA GLN A 21 -6.80 -6.61 4.68
C GLN A 21 -5.41 -7.10 4.30
N LEU A 22 -4.77 -6.48 3.30
CA LEU A 22 -3.42 -6.85 2.87
C LEU A 22 -2.39 -6.62 3.98
N LEU A 23 -2.50 -5.51 4.70
CA LEU A 23 -1.66 -5.22 5.87
C LEU A 23 -1.80 -6.33 6.93
N SER A 24 -3.05 -6.72 7.25
CA SER A 24 -3.30 -7.79 8.22
C SER A 24 -2.69 -9.12 7.80
N LEU A 25 -2.75 -9.49 6.51
CA LEU A 25 -2.13 -10.72 5.99
C LEU A 25 -0.61 -10.70 6.08
N VAL A 26 0.02 -9.54 5.84
CA VAL A 26 1.48 -9.38 5.89
C VAL A 26 1.98 -9.37 7.34
N ALA A 27 1.23 -8.78 8.25
CA ALA A 27 1.69 -8.47 9.60
C ALA A 27 1.16 -9.40 10.70
N MET A 28 0.21 -10.29 10.40
CA MET A 28 -0.34 -11.21 11.39
C MET A 28 0.72 -12.15 11.96
N GLU A 29 0.51 -12.58 13.20
CA GLU A 29 1.30 -13.66 13.77
C GLU A 29 1.00 -14.98 13.05
N PRO A 30 1.94 -15.95 13.06
CA PRO A 30 1.68 -17.28 12.53
C PRO A 30 0.47 -17.90 13.24
N PRO A 31 -0.63 -18.19 12.52
CA PRO A 31 -1.82 -18.74 13.16
C PRO A 31 -1.53 -20.17 13.64
N ARG A 32 -2.09 -20.54 14.79
CA ARG A 32 -1.91 -21.90 15.36
C ARG A 32 -2.50 -23.02 14.50
N SER A 33 -3.41 -22.68 13.60
CA SER A 33 -4.01 -23.56 12.59
C SER A 33 -4.49 -22.74 11.40
N LEU A 34 -4.85 -23.41 10.30
CA LEU A 34 -5.49 -22.77 9.14
C LEU A 34 -7.01 -22.69 9.28
N ASP A 35 -7.55 -22.91 10.48
CA ASP A 35 -8.98 -22.77 10.72
C ASP A 35 -9.40 -21.32 10.50
N ALA A 36 -10.55 -21.12 9.85
CA ALA A 36 -10.97 -19.82 9.39
C ALA A 36 -11.10 -18.78 10.52
N GLU A 37 -11.59 -19.17 11.70
CA GLU A 37 -11.68 -18.25 12.86
C GLU A 37 -10.29 -17.89 13.39
N VAL A 38 -9.35 -18.85 13.45
CA VAL A 38 -7.99 -18.59 13.91
C VAL A 38 -7.28 -17.60 12.99
N VAL A 39 -7.36 -17.78 11.68
CA VAL A 39 -6.77 -16.84 10.72
C VAL A 39 -7.42 -15.45 10.83
N ARG A 40 -8.74 -15.39 11.05
CA ARG A 40 -9.45 -14.11 11.22
C ARG A 40 -9.11 -13.42 12.55
N ASP A 41 -8.87 -14.17 13.62
CA ASP A 41 -8.41 -13.64 14.90
C ASP A 41 -7.03 -12.99 14.75
N GLU A 42 -6.06 -13.67 14.11
CA GLU A 42 -4.72 -13.09 13.91
C GLU A 42 -4.74 -11.84 13.02
N LYS A 43 -5.62 -11.79 12.01
CA LYS A 43 -5.84 -10.57 11.20
C LYS A 43 -6.44 -9.44 12.03
N LEU A 44 -7.42 -9.73 12.88
CA LEU A 44 -8.07 -8.75 13.73
C LEU A 44 -7.09 -8.15 14.74
N GLU A 45 -6.22 -8.96 15.32
CA GLU A 45 -5.20 -8.49 16.28
C GLU A 45 -4.23 -7.50 15.64
N VAL A 46 -3.89 -7.66 14.36
CA VAL A 46 -3.13 -6.62 13.62
C VAL A 46 -3.88 -5.30 13.60
N VAL A 47 -5.15 -5.31 13.20
CA VAL A 47 -5.95 -4.08 13.08
C VAL A 47 -6.13 -3.41 14.44
N ARG A 48 -6.33 -4.19 15.51
CA ARG A 48 -6.40 -3.68 16.89
C ARG A 48 -5.07 -3.12 17.40
N SER A 49 -3.96 -3.66 16.91
CA SER A 49 -2.61 -3.20 17.25
C SER A 49 -2.16 -2.02 16.39
N LEU A 50 -2.97 -1.54 15.44
CA LEU A 50 -2.61 -0.34 14.70
C LEU A 50 -2.59 0.86 15.64
N ARG A 51 -1.45 1.55 15.67
CA ARG A 51 -1.33 2.79 16.42
C ARG A 51 -2.37 3.80 15.91
N PRO A 52 -3.19 4.40 16.79
CA PRO A 52 -4.13 5.44 16.39
C PRO A 52 -3.43 6.61 15.70
N ILE A 53 -4.07 7.18 14.68
CA ILE A 53 -3.63 8.40 14.00
C ILE A 53 -4.72 9.45 14.20
N ASP A 54 -4.53 10.34 15.18
CA ASP A 54 -5.48 11.38 15.55
C ASP A 54 -4.80 12.76 15.67
N GLY A 55 -5.62 13.81 15.75
CA GLY A 55 -5.14 15.19 15.96
C GLY A 55 -4.04 15.62 14.98
N GLU A 56 -2.90 16.04 15.51
CA GLU A 56 -1.72 16.46 14.73
C GLU A 56 -0.96 15.29 14.09
N ALA A 57 -1.13 14.06 14.58
CA ALA A 57 -0.50 12.89 13.96
C ALA A 57 -1.02 12.68 12.53
N VAL A 58 -2.30 12.98 12.28
CA VAL A 58 -2.90 12.95 10.94
C VAL A 58 -2.13 13.84 9.97
N ASP A 59 -1.76 15.05 10.40
CA ASP A 59 -1.10 16.04 9.54
C ASP A 59 0.34 15.61 9.16
N ASN A 60 0.97 14.74 9.97
CA ASN A 60 2.34 14.27 9.76
C ASN A 60 2.42 12.88 9.11
N GLN A 61 1.43 12.02 9.36
CA GLN A 61 1.44 10.61 8.99
C GLN A 61 0.50 10.29 7.83
N VAL A 62 -0.37 11.22 7.43
CA VAL A 62 -1.35 11.00 6.36
C VAL A 62 -1.26 12.11 5.33
N VAL A 63 -1.02 11.73 4.09
CA VAL A 63 -1.09 12.62 2.93
C VAL A 63 -2.32 12.24 2.12
N ARG A 64 -3.19 13.21 1.91
CA ARG A 64 -4.28 13.11 0.92
C ARG A 64 -4.02 14.05 -0.24
N ALA A 65 -4.48 13.67 -1.43
CA ALA A 65 -4.38 14.53 -2.60
C ALA A 65 -5.51 14.27 -3.60
N GLN A 66 -5.70 15.20 -4.52
CA GLN A 66 -6.71 15.14 -5.58
C GLN A 66 -6.05 15.35 -6.94
N TYR A 67 -6.37 14.52 -7.94
CA TYR A 67 -5.72 14.67 -9.25
C TYR A 67 -6.24 15.90 -10.01
N THR A 68 -5.32 16.57 -10.68
CA THR A 68 -5.58 17.63 -11.65
C THR A 68 -5.48 17.10 -13.08
N ALA A 69 -5.81 17.94 -14.06
CA ALA A 69 -5.71 17.59 -15.46
C ALA A 69 -4.27 17.16 -15.82
N GLY A 70 -4.15 16.18 -16.71
CA GLY A 70 -2.87 15.61 -17.09
C GLY A 70 -3.00 14.59 -18.21
N PHE A 71 -2.04 13.68 -18.30
CA PHE A 71 -2.03 12.60 -19.28
C PHE A 71 -1.97 11.26 -18.56
N ASN A 72 -3.00 10.44 -18.72
CA ASN A 72 -3.05 9.11 -18.12
C ASN A 72 -3.10 8.06 -19.22
N LEU A 73 -2.14 7.13 -19.22
CA LEU A 73 -2.08 6.01 -20.17
C LEU A 73 -2.18 6.44 -21.65
N GLY A 74 -1.51 7.54 -22.01
CA GLY A 74 -1.45 8.06 -23.38
C GLY A 74 -2.64 8.90 -23.81
N SER A 75 -3.60 9.20 -22.93
CA SER A 75 -4.75 10.07 -23.23
C SER A 75 -4.86 11.24 -22.26
N PRO A 76 -5.33 12.43 -22.71
CA PRO A 76 -5.67 13.53 -21.81
C PRO A 76 -6.72 13.08 -20.79
N ALA A 77 -6.52 13.46 -19.53
CA ALA A 77 -7.47 13.25 -18.45
C ALA A 77 -7.87 14.61 -17.85
N PRO A 78 -9.18 14.88 -17.63
CA PRO A 78 -9.62 16.09 -16.95
C PRO A 78 -9.19 16.08 -15.47
N ALA A 79 -9.25 17.24 -14.81
CA ALA A 79 -9.12 17.27 -13.35
C ALA A 79 -10.32 16.58 -12.69
N TYR A 80 -10.15 16.09 -11.46
CA TYR A 80 -11.24 15.40 -10.75
C TYR A 80 -12.52 16.26 -10.65
N ARG A 81 -12.38 17.55 -10.35
CA ARG A 81 -13.47 18.53 -10.26
C ARG A 81 -14.18 18.82 -11.57
N ASP A 82 -13.58 18.45 -12.69
CA ASP A 82 -14.14 18.62 -14.03
C ASP A 82 -14.81 17.32 -14.54
N GLU A 83 -14.72 16.21 -13.80
CA GLU A 83 -15.39 14.97 -14.14
C GLU A 83 -16.91 15.09 -13.99
N LYS A 84 -17.66 14.42 -14.88
CA LYS A 84 -19.12 14.48 -14.89
C LYS A 84 -19.70 13.92 -13.58
N GLY A 85 -20.41 14.77 -12.84
CA GLY A 85 -21.07 14.40 -11.58
C GLY A 85 -20.19 14.57 -10.34
N VAL A 86 -19.08 15.31 -10.44
CA VAL A 86 -18.26 15.76 -9.31
C VAL A 86 -18.58 17.24 -9.01
N ASP A 87 -18.56 17.61 -7.72
CA ASP A 87 -18.69 19.00 -7.30
C ASP A 87 -17.42 19.78 -7.68
N LYS A 88 -17.58 20.98 -8.26
CA LYS A 88 -16.46 21.87 -8.58
C LYS A 88 -15.70 22.33 -7.34
N ALA A 89 -16.35 22.36 -6.18
CA ALA A 89 -15.73 22.65 -4.89
C ALA A 89 -15.24 21.39 -4.16
N SER A 90 -15.30 20.21 -4.80
CA SER A 90 -14.98 18.93 -4.17
C SER A 90 -13.61 18.93 -3.48
N ARG A 91 -13.59 18.39 -2.27
CA ARG A 91 -12.38 18.15 -1.47
C ARG A 91 -12.14 16.65 -1.25
N THR A 92 -12.83 15.82 -2.03
CA THR A 92 -12.71 14.37 -1.95
C THR A 92 -11.34 13.93 -2.46
N GLU A 93 -10.63 13.16 -1.65
CA GLU A 93 -9.30 12.68 -1.99
C GLU A 93 -9.35 11.55 -3.02
N THR A 94 -8.52 11.65 -4.05
CA THR A 94 -8.32 10.61 -5.06
C THR A 94 -7.02 9.84 -4.86
N TYR A 95 -6.22 10.26 -3.87
CA TYR A 95 -4.97 9.66 -3.45
C TYR A 95 -4.85 9.75 -1.94
N VAL A 96 -4.34 8.68 -1.32
CA VAL A 96 -3.94 8.67 0.10
C VAL A 96 -2.62 7.92 0.23
N ALA A 97 -1.69 8.48 1.00
CA ALA A 97 -0.54 7.78 1.54
C ALA A 97 -0.54 7.88 3.07
N LEU A 98 -0.20 6.77 3.75
CA LEU A 98 -0.14 6.69 5.20
C LEU A 98 1.18 6.09 5.65
N GLN A 99 1.75 6.61 6.73
CA GLN A 99 2.76 5.96 7.54
C GLN A 99 2.08 5.41 8.81
N VAL A 100 2.03 4.09 8.94
CA VAL A 100 1.36 3.42 10.06
C VAL A 100 2.35 2.58 10.86
N PHE A 101 2.02 2.32 12.12
CA PHE A 101 2.78 1.47 13.02
C PHE A 101 1.85 0.43 13.63
N ILE A 102 2.40 -0.77 13.88
CA ILE A 102 1.72 -1.86 14.56
C ILE A 102 2.40 -2.03 15.93
N ASP A 103 1.67 -1.73 16.99
CA ASP A 103 2.14 -1.73 18.37
C ASP A 103 2.10 -3.16 18.95
N ASN A 104 2.95 -4.02 18.41
CA ASN A 104 3.23 -5.34 18.95
C ASN A 104 4.74 -5.64 18.96
N TRP A 105 5.13 -6.76 19.59
CA TRP A 105 6.55 -7.10 19.75
C TRP A 105 7.26 -7.33 18.41
N ARG A 106 6.62 -7.99 17.45
CA ARG A 106 7.19 -8.32 16.14
C ARG A 106 7.50 -7.07 15.30
N TRP A 107 6.62 -6.08 15.34
CA TRP A 107 6.66 -4.89 14.48
C TRP A 107 7.08 -3.60 15.19
N ALA A 108 7.56 -3.71 16.43
CA ALA A 108 8.04 -2.58 17.20
C ALA A 108 9.06 -1.73 16.40
N GLY A 109 8.69 -0.48 16.14
CA GLY A 109 9.53 0.49 15.43
C GLY A 109 9.63 0.28 13.91
N VAL A 110 8.91 -0.68 13.33
CA VAL A 110 8.87 -0.91 11.88
C VAL A 110 7.75 -0.07 11.25
N PRO A 111 8.06 0.93 10.40
CA PRO A 111 7.03 1.70 9.72
C PRO A 111 6.46 0.92 8.54
N PHE A 112 5.14 0.95 8.41
CA PHE A 112 4.41 0.46 7.24
C PHE A 112 3.94 1.64 6.42
N PHE A 113 4.32 1.68 5.15
CA PHE A 113 3.91 2.71 4.22
C PHE A 113 2.81 2.17 3.30
N LEU A 114 1.64 2.79 3.37
CA LEU A 114 0.48 2.45 2.58
C LEU A 114 0.25 3.56 1.55
N ARG A 115 -0.06 3.22 0.30
CA ARG A 115 -0.54 4.23 -0.66
C ARG A 115 -1.54 3.66 -1.64
N THR A 116 -2.46 4.51 -2.07
CA THR A 116 -3.43 4.22 -3.12
C THR A 116 -3.79 5.51 -3.84
N GLY A 117 -4.09 5.41 -5.13
CA GLY A 117 -4.51 6.56 -5.91
C GLY A 117 -5.17 6.19 -7.21
N LYS A 118 -6.03 7.08 -7.70
CA LYS A 118 -6.59 7.02 -9.06
C LYS A 118 -5.71 7.85 -10.01
N ARG A 119 -5.80 7.55 -11.31
CA ARG A 119 -5.04 8.24 -12.37
C ARG A 119 -3.52 8.25 -12.16
N LEU A 120 -2.98 7.23 -11.47
CA LEU A 120 -1.54 6.97 -11.41
C LEU A 120 -1.04 6.41 -12.77
N PRO A 121 0.27 6.48 -13.06
CA PRO A 121 0.81 6.09 -14.36
C PRO A 121 0.64 4.61 -14.70
N LYS A 122 0.45 3.74 -13.69
CA LYS A 122 0.22 2.31 -13.88
C LYS A 122 -0.83 1.78 -12.90
N ARG A 123 -1.67 0.86 -13.39
CA ARG A 123 -2.53 0.04 -12.53
C ARG A 123 -1.67 -1.08 -11.92
N ALA A 124 -1.49 -1.06 -10.60
CA ALA A 124 -0.76 -2.09 -9.88
C ALA A 124 -1.26 -2.24 -8.43
N SER A 125 -1.13 -3.44 -7.88
CA SER A 125 -1.25 -3.77 -6.46
C SER A 125 -0.05 -4.62 -6.10
N GLU A 126 0.79 -4.10 -5.21
CA GLU A 126 2.08 -4.71 -4.86
C GLU A 126 2.36 -4.50 -3.37
N ILE A 127 3.00 -5.48 -2.74
CA ILE A 127 3.61 -5.37 -1.41
C ILE A 127 5.13 -5.41 -1.61
N SER A 128 5.85 -4.42 -1.08
CA SER A 128 7.31 -4.39 -1.12
C SER A 128 7.87 -4.43 0.29
N ILE A 129 8.57 -5.51 0.63
CA ILE A 129 9.21 -5.71 1.93
C ILE A 129 10.69 -5.38 1.77
N HIS A 130 11.11 -4.27 2.37
CA HIS A 130 12.50 -3.84 2.40
C HIS A 130 13.17 -4.38 3.66
N LEU A 131 14.20 -5.20 3.50
CA LEU A 131 14.99 -5.68 4.63
C LEU A 131 15.86 -4.55 5.18
N LYS A 132 16.43 -4.77 6.36
CA LYS A 132 17.34 -3.79 6.99
C LYS A 132 18.53 -3.49 6.08
N ASP A 133 18.98 -2.25 6.14
CA ASP A 133 20.20 -1.80 5.46
C ASP A 133 21.38 -2.69 5.83
N ILE A 134 22.28 -2.86 4.87
CA ILE A 134 23.55 -3.56 5.09
C ILE A 134 24.40 -2.67 6.03
N PRO A 135 24.84 -3.19 7.19
CA PRO A 135 25.68 -2.42 8.11
C PRO A 135 26.94 -1.91 7.40
N PRO A 136 27.40 -0.68 7.69
CA PRO A 136 28.65 -0.18 7.14
C PRO A 136 29.81 -1.07 7.61
N ILE A 137 30.59 -1.62 6.68
CA ILE A 137 31.77 -2.42 7.00
C ILE A 137 32.95 -1.45 7.16
N LEU A 138 33.42 -1.27 8.40
CA LEU A 138 34.48 -0.30 8.78
C LEU A 138 35.81 -0.47 8.02
N PHE A 139 36.10 -1.66 7.51
CA PHE A 139 37.37 -1.99 6.84
C PHE A 139 37.21 -2.39 5.37
N ASN A 140 35.99 -2.30 4.83
CA ASN A 140 35.68 -2.71 3.46
C ASN A 140 34.60 -1.79 2.85
N SER A 141 34.73 -0.50 3.11
CA SER A 141 33.94 0.53 2.43
C SER A 141 34.38 0.57 0.97
N ASP A 142 33.69 -0.18 0.13
CA ASP A 142 33.71 0.07 -1.31
C ASP A 142 33.39 1.56 -1.53
N PRO A 143 34.27 2.35 -2.16
CA PRO A 143 34.03 3.76 -2.46
C PRO A 143 32.80 3.99 -3.35
N ALA A 144 32.26 2.94 -3.98
CA ALA A 144 31.16 3.01 -4.95
C ALA A 144 29.76 3.24 -4.36
N GLY A 145 29.60 3.27 -3.04
CA GLY A 145 28.36 3.70 -2.37
C GLY A 145 27.70 2.63 -1.48
N ARG A 146 26.73 3.06 -0.65
CA ARG A 146 25.92 2.15 0.17
C ARG A 146 25.17 1.19 -0.75
N LEU A 147 25.26 -0.11 -0.45
CA LEU A 147 24.45 -1.12 -1.11
C LEU A 147 22.98 -0.95 -0.71
N ASP A 148 22.09 -1.03 -1.69
CA ASP A 148 20.65 -1.04 -1.45
C ASP A 148 20.27 -2.28 -0.62
N PRO A 149 19.29 -2.17 0.30
CA PRO A 149 18.79 -3.33 1.04
C PRO A 149 18.13 -4.36 0.11
N ASN A 150 18.07 -5.60 0.56
CA ASN A 150 17.32 -6.64 -0.14
C ASN A 150 15.82 -6.31 -0.13
N VAL A 151 15.13 -6.61 -1.23
CA VAL A 151 13.70 -6.30 -1.40
C VAL A 151 12.95 -7.54 -1.86
N LEU A 152 11.92 -7.93 -1.11
CA LEU A 152 10.91 -8.91 -1.55
C LEU A 152 9.67 -8.16 -2.05
N SER A 153 9.43 -8.22 -3.35
CA SER A 153 8.28 -7.64 -4.04
C SER A 153 7.25 -8.74 -4.31
N ILE A 154 6.03 -8.57 -3.85
CA ILE A 154 4.90 -9.47 -4.08
C ILE A 154 3.89 -8.72 -4.96
N ARG A 155 3.70 -9.18 -6.19
CA ARG A 155 2.75 -8.61 -7.14
C ARG A 155 1.42 -9.34 -7.02
N ILE A 156 0.39 -8.59 -6.66
CA ILE A 156 -0.98 -9.09 -6.54
C ILE A 156 -1.71 -8.92 -7.87
N GLN A 157 -1.51 -7.80 -8.56
CA GLN A 157 -2.05 -7.57 -9.91
C GLN A 157 -1.38 -6.33 -10.54
N PRO A 158 -1.21 -6.27 -11.86
CA PRO A 158 -1.19 -7.39 -12.79
C PRO A 158 0.07 -8.25 -12.60
N ASP A 159 0.18 -9.34 -13.36
CA ASP A 159 1.36 -10.22 -13.42
C ASP A 159 1.72 -10.82 -12.05
N GLU A 160 0.78 -11.60 -11.52
CA GLU A 160 0.87 -12.25 -10.22
C GLU A 160 2.19 -13.00 -10.06
N GLY A 161 2.82 -12.82 -8.91
CA GLY A 161 4.08 -13.48 -8.59
C GLY A 161 4.89 -12.71 -7.58
N PHE A 162 6.17 -13.02 -7.48
CA PHE A 162 7.06 -12.34 -6.56
C PHE A 162 8.45 -12.19 -7.15
N ALA A 163 9.20 -11.24 -6.62
CA ALA A 163 10.59 -11.05 -6.94
C ALA A 163 11.41 -10.79 -5.69
N LEU A 164 12.57 -11.43 -5.61
CA LEU A 164 13.56 -11.16 -4.58
C LEU A 164 14.77 -10.48 -5.22
N THR A 165 15.02 -9.23 -4.85
CA THR A 165 16.19 -8.45 -5.26
C THR A 165 17.26 -8.57 -4.18
N ILE A 166 18.43 -9.08 -4.54
CA ILE A 166 19.59 -9.22 -3.65
C ILE A 166 20.84 -8.66 -4.30
N ASN A 167 21.83 -8.30 -3.51
CA ASN A 167 23.14 -7.91 -4.01
C ASN A 167 24.01 -9.13 -4.33
N SER A 168 24.59 -9.17 -5.53
CA SER A 168 25.51 -10.25 -5.95
C SER A 168 26.74 -9.69 -6.66
N LYS A 169 27.85 -10.44 -6.61
CA LYS A 169 29.09 -10.10 -7.31
C LYS A 169 28.88 -10.29 -8.82
N ILE A 170 29.21 -9.26 -9.62
CA ILE A 170 29.32 -9.39 -11.06
C ILE A 170 30.45 -10.37 -11.40
N PRO A 171 30.22 -11.42 -12.22
CA PRO A 171 31.28 -12.31 -12.67
C PRO A 171 32.45 -11.54 -13.28
N GLY A 172 33.66 -11.77 -12.77
CA GLY A 172 34.86 -11.08 -13.22
C GLY A 172 35.97 -10.99 -12.17
N PRO A 173 37.14 -10.46 -12.56
CA PRO A 173 38.31 -10.35 -11.68
C PRO A 173 38.19 -9.22 -10.65
N ARG A 174 37.38 -8.19 -10.94
CA ARG A 174 37.12 -7.08 -10.01
C ARG A 174 35.94 -7.41 -9.10
N VAL A 175 36.03 -7.01 -7.83
CA VAL A 175 34.89 -7.04 -6.91
C VAL A 175 33.98 -5.86 -7.26
N ARG A 176 32.85 -6.15 -7.90
CA ARG A 176 31.76 -5.19 -8.12
C ARG A 176 30.46 -5.86 -7.75
N ILE A 177 29.68 -5.21 -6.91
CA ILE A 177 28.40 -5.72 -6.44
C ILE A 177 27.29 -5.03 -7.23
N TYR A 178 26.27 -5.80 -7.63
CA TYR A 178 25.13 -5.30 -8.36
C TYR A 178 23.84 -5.98 -7.87
N PRO A 179 22.70 -5.26 -7.80
CA PRO A 179 21.43 -5.86 -7.46
C PRO A 179 20.97 -6.81 -8.58
N VAL A 180 20.79 -8.09 -8.24
CA VAL A 180 20.22 -9.13 -9.10
C VAL A 180 18.79 -9.44 -8.67
N LYS A 181 17.91 -9.68 -9.64
CA LYS A 181 16.48 -9.94 -9.42
C LYS A 181 16.18 -11.41 -9.74
N MET A 182 15.72 -12.16 -8.74
CA MET A 182 15.09 -13.47 -8.94
C MET A 182 13.59 -13.24 -9.12
N ASP A 183 13.04 -13.47 -10.31
CA ASP A 183 11.66 -13.12 -10.67
C ASP A 183 10.83 -14.36 -10.97
N PHE A 184 9.73 -14.55 -10.24
CA PHE A 184 8.75 -15.59 -10.46
C PHE A 184 7.41 -14.97 -10.90
N ARG A 185 6.77 -15.54 -11.93
CA ARG A 185 5.46 -15.08 -12.43
C ARG A 185 4.55 -16.29 -12.68
N TYR A 186 3.35 -16.24 -12.13
CA TYR A 186 2.35 -17.31 -12.28
C TYR A 186 2.02 -17.58 -13.75
N GLY A 187 1.71 -16.52 -14.52
CA GLY A 187 1.33 -16.66 -15.92
C GLY A 187 2.37 -17.36 -16.80
N SER A 188 3.68 -17.14 -16.55
CA SER A 188 4.75 -17.81 -17.29
C SER A 188 5.02 -19.25 -16.83
N THR A 189 4.75 -19.57 -15.56
CA THR A 189 5.10 -20.88 -14.99
C THR A 189 3.94 -21.88 -15.05
N PHE A 190 2.71 -21.42 -14.78
CA PHE A 190 1.54 -22.29 -14.66
C PHE A 190 0.45 -22.01 -15.72
N GLY A 191 0.64 -20.98 -16.56
CA GLY A 191 -0.40 -20.49 -17.47
C GLY A 191 -1.45 -19.60 -16.76
N ASN A 192 -2.32 -18.95 -17.55
CA ASN A 192 -3.36 -18.04 -17.04
C ASN A 192 -4.56 -18.76 -16.40
N ILE A 193 -4.33 -19.63 -15.41
CA ILE A 193 -5.38 -20.43 -14.76
C ILE A 193 -5.67 -19.93 -13.34
N SER A 194 -5.51 -18.63 -13.07
CA SER A 194 -5.99 -18.08 -11.81
C SER A 194 -7.51 -17.87 -11.93
N PRO A 195 -8.34 -18.55 -11.10
CA PRO A 195 -9.77 -18.30 -11.09
C PRO A 195 -10.05 -16.83 -10.76
N GLU A 196 -11.15 -16.30 -11.29
CA GLU A 196 -11.54 -14.92 -11.02
C GLU A 196 -11.82 -14.74 -9.52
N ALA A 197 -11.61 -13.54 -8.98
CA ALA A 197 -11.79 -13.28 -7.55
C ALA A 197 -13.21 -13.66 -7.05
N TYR A 198 -14.26 -13.36 -7.84
CA TYR A 198 -15.63 -13.72 -7.48
C TYR A 198 -15.91 -15.22 -7.60
N GLU A 199 -15.33 -15.91 -8.57
CA GLU A 199 -15.45 -17.37 -8.71
C GLU A 199 -14.93 -18.06 -7.44
N ARG A 200 -13.75 -17.64 -6.97
CA ARG A 200 -13.17 -18.18 -5.73
C ARG A 200 -14.06 -17.91 -4.51
N LEU A 201 -14.54 -16.67 -4.34
CA LEU A 201 -15.37 -16.31 -3.19
C LEU A 201 -16.72 -17.03 -3.20
N LEU A 202 -17.34 -17.22 -4.37
CA LEU A 202 -18.59 -17.98 -4.48
C LEU A 202 -18.39 -19.45 -4.12
N LEU A 203 -17.28 -20.05 -4.55
CA LEU A 203 -16.93 -21.41 -4.16
C LEU A 203 -16.72 -21.53 -2.64
N ASP A 204 -16.03 -20.57 -2.03
CA ASP A 204 -15.80 -20.54 -0.59
C ASP A 204 -17.13 -20.41 0.19
N VAL A 205 -18.10 -19.63 -0.31
CA VAL A 205 -19.47 -19.59 0.26
C VAL A 205 -20.16 -20.94 0.18
N MET A 206 -20.08 -21.63 -0.96
CA MET A 206 -20.67 -22.96 -1.13
C MET A 206 -20.01 -24.01 -0.23
N ALA A 207 -18.70 -23.88 0.01
CA ALA A 207 -17.93 -24.73 0.90
C ALA A 207 -18.10 -24.38 2.39
N GLY A 208 -18.72 -23.23 2.70
CA GLY A 208 -18.84 -22.74 4.07
C GLY A 208 -17.50 -22.30 4.67
N ASP A 209 -16.55 -21.85 3.86
CA ASP A 209 -15.24 -21.35 4.29
C ASP A 209 -15.21 -19.81 4.38
N PRO A 210 -15.27 -19.23 5.59
CA PRO A 210 -15.26 -17.79 5.78
C PRO A 210 -13.84 -17.18 5.83
N THR A 211 -12.75 -17.92 5.56
CA THR A 211 -11.36 -17.45 5.76
C THR A 211 -11.01 -16.17 5.00
N LEU A 212 -11.55 -16.02 3.78
CA LEU A 212 -11.32 -14.85 2.93
C LEU A 212 -12.33 -13.71 3.15
N PHE A 213 -13.30 -13.90 4.05
CA PHE A 213 -14.33 -12.91 4.34
C PHE A 213 -13.98 -12.08 5.57
N MET A 214 -14.36 -10.80 5.53
CA MET A 214 -14.21 -9.92 6.68
C MET A 214 -15.28 -10.23 7.73
N ARG A 215 -14.82 -10.50 8.96
CA ARG A 215 -15.69 -10.66 10.12
C ARG A 215 -16.13 -9.28 10.62
N ARG A 216 -17.34 -9.21 11.19
CA ARG A 216 -17.98 -7.96 11.63
C ARG A 216 -17.07 -7.11 12.53
N ASP A 217 -16.43 -7.73 13.52
CA ASP A 217 -15.52 -7.10 14.45
C ASP A 217 -14.27 -6.51 13.78
N ALA A 218 -13.72 -7.17 12.76
CA ALA A 218 -12.63 -6.64 11.94
C ALA A 218 -13.06 -5.40 11.15
N VAL A 219 -14.27 -5.40 10.60
CA VAL A 219 -14.84 -4.22 9.91
C VAL A 219 -15.03 -3.06 10.89
N GLU A 220 -15.59 -3.31 12.08
CA GLU A 220 -15.77 -2.30 13.12
C GLU A 220 -14.43 -1.74 13.63
N ALA A 221 -13.41 -2.59 13.80
CA ALA A 221 -12.07 -2.17 14.20
C ALA A 221 -11.39 -1.30 13.13
N ALA A 222 -11.48 -1.69 11.86
CA ALA A 222 -10.96 -0.92 10.74
C ALA A 222 -11.62 0.46 10.66
N TRP A 223 -12.94 0.55 10.83
CA TRP A 223 -13.64 1.83 10.89
C TRP A 223 -13.19 2.68 12.08
N ARG A 224 -13.11 2.09 13.28
CA ARG A 224 -12.65 2.80 14.48
C ARG A 224 -11.27 3.42 14.29
N TRP A 225 -10.37 2.73 13.58
CA TRP A 225 -9.02 3.24 13.30
C TRP A 225 -9.00 4.35 12.23
N VAL A 226 -9.84 4.25 11.20
CA VAL A 226 -9.90 5.26 10.11
C VAL A 226 -10.67 6.53 10.50
N MET A 227 -11.66 6.43 11.38
CA MET A 227 -12.56 7.55 11.73
C MET A 227 -11.84 8.83 12.18
N PRO A 228 -10.83 8.79 13.09
CA PRO A 228 -10.13 10.01 13.52
C PRO A 228 -9.46 10.79 12.37
N ILE A 229 -9.00 10.10 11.32
CA ILE A 229 -8.44 10.73 10.12
C ILE A 229 -9.52 11.49 9.35
N LEU A 230 -10.70 10.87 9.18
CA LEU A 230 -11.85 11.48 8.52
C LEU A 230 -12.39 12.69 9.29
N ASP A 231 -12.49 12.57 10.61
CA ASP A 231 -12.97 13.64 11.49
C ASP A 231 -12.03 14.85 11.41
N ARG A 232 -10.72 14.63 11.51
CA ARG A 232 -9.69 15.68 11.35
C ARG A 232 -9.79 16.40 10.01
N TRP A 233 -10.04 15.66 8.93
CA TRP A 233 -10.22 16.23 7.59
C TRP A 233 -11.52 17.03 7.43
N ALA A 234 -12.57 16.66 8.16
CA ALA A 234 -13.84 17.36 8.19
C ALA A 234 -13.76 18.65 9.03
N GLU A 235 -12.95 18.66 10.10
CA GLU A 235 -12.69 19.84 10.94
C GLU A 235 -11.89 20.91 10.19
N ARG A 236 -10.84 20.50 9.45
CA ARG A 236 -9.97 21.40 8.68
C ARG A 236 -10.56 21.74 7.33
N GLN A 237 -11.70 22.45 7.31
CA GLN A 237 -12.34 22.82 6.04
C GLN A 237 -11.61 23.88 5.23
N ASP A 238 -10.79 24.68 5.92
CA ASP A 238 -9.91 25.71 5.40
C ASP A 238 -8.67 25.15 4.67
N ALA A 239 -8.20 23.96 5.03
CA ALA A 239 -7.04 23.34 4.40
C ALA A 239 -7.31 22.93 2.94
N THR A 240 -6.49 23.38 2.00
CA THR A 240 -6.55 22.92 0.61
C THR A 240 -6.10 21.46 0.49
N VAL A 241 -6.73 20.70 -0.41
CA VAL A 241 -6.29 19.34 -0.73
C VAL A 241 -5.16 19.46 -1.76
N PRO A 242 -3.94 18.97 -1.47
CA PRO A 242 -2.82 19.04 -2.40
C PRO A 242 -3.17 18.43 -3.77
N PRO A 243 -2.79 19.09 -4.88
CA PRO A 243 -2.98 18.54 -6.21
C PRO A 243 -1.86 17.56 -6.60
N TYR A 244 -2.14 16.65 -7.53
CA TYR A 244 -1.12 15.91 -8.28
C TYR A 244 -1.59 15.74 -9.73
N ALA A 245 -0.69 15.78 -10.71
CA ALA A 245 -1.12 15.65 -12.10
C ALA A 245 -1.55 14.21 -12.42
N ALA A 246 -2.64 14.05 -13.18
CA ALA A 246 -3.01 12.75 -13.71
C ALA A 246 -1.85 12.18 -14.56
N GLY A 247 -1.42 10.96 -14.25
CA GLY A 247 -0.23 10.34 -14.84
C GLY A 247 1.01 10.35 -13.95
N GLU A 248 1.00 11.03 -12.80
CA GLU A 248 2.10 11.04 -11.84
C GLU A 248 1.87 10.09 -10.65
N TRP A 249 2.94 9.78 -9.90
CA TRP A 249 2.92 8.82 -8.77
C TRP A 249 2.31 9.36 -7.46
N GLY A 250 1.60 10.48 -7.53
CA GLY A 250 1.03 11.19 -6.39
C GLY A 250 1.73 12.51 -6.10
N PRO A 251 1.37 13.16 -4.99
CA PRO A 251 1.88 14.48 -4.63
C PRO A 251 3.32 14.42 -4.07
N PRO A 252 4.12 15.50 -4.17
CA PRO A 252 5.46 15.58 -3.58
C PRO A 252 5.49 15.27 -2.07
N GLU A 253 4.44 15.65 -1.34
CA GLU A 253 4.30 15.43 0.10
C GLU A 253 4.33 13.94 0.46
N ALA A 254 3.81 13.07 -0.41
CA ALA A 254 3.87 11.63 -0.19
C ALA A 254 5.30 11.09 -0.32
N ASN A 255 6.13 11.66 -1.19
CA ASN A 255 7.56 11.33 -1.29
C ASN A 255 8.32 11.85 -0.05
N ALA A 256 8.07 13.11 0.34
CA ALA A 256 8.69 13.71 1.52
C ALA A 256 8.42 12.90 2.80
N MET A 257 7.20 12.38 2.96
CA MET A 257 6.83 11.51 4.10
C MET A 257 7.76 10.30 4.23
N ILE A 258 7.96 9.53 3.15
CA ILE A 258 8.80 8.32 3.21
C ILE A 258 10.30 8.65 3.25
N GLU A 259 10.72 9.71 2.55
CA GLU A 259 12.10 10.19 2.48
C GLU A 259 12.61 10.71 3.82
N SER A 260 11.72 11.27 4.66
CA SER A 260 12.05 11.64 6.04
C SER A 260 12.59 10.47 6.87
N THR A 261 12.31 9.23 6.45
CA THR A 261 12.79 8.00 7.09
C THR A 261 14.00 7.37 6.39
N GLY A 262 14.58 8.04 5.40
CA GLY A 262 15.66 7.52 4.57
C GLY A 262 15.23 6.47 3.55
N ARG A 263 13.94 6.41 3.21
CA ARG A 263 13.34 5.42 2.29
C ARG A 263 12.71 6.12 1.10
N ARG A 264 12.41 5.37 0.05
CA ARG A 264 11.74 5.88 -1.16
C ARG A 264 10.64 4.94 -1.61
N TRP A 265 9.62 5.50 -2.24
CA TRP A 265 8.60 4.68 -2.88
C TRP A 265 9.20 3.89 -4.04
N ARG A 266 8.71 2.66 -4.23
CA ARG A 266 8.97 1.88 -5.43
C ARG A 266 8.05 2.34 -6.55
N ASN A 267 8.61 2.70 -7.71
CA ASN A 267 7.80 2.94 -8.91
C ASN A 267 7.56 1.59 -9.60
N VAL A 268 6.30 1.30 -9.92
CA VAL A 268 5.84 -0.03 -10.40
C VAL A 268 5.54 0.00 -11.88
#